data_AF-A0A9P6V882-F1
#
_entry.id   AF-A0A9P6V882-F1
#
_cell.length_a   1.000
_cell.length_b   1.000
_cell.length_c   1.000
_cell.angle_alpha   90.00
_cell.angle_beta   90.00
_cell.angle_gamma   90.00
#
_symmetry.space_group_name_H-M   'P 1'
#
loop_
_entity.id
_entity.type
_entity.pdbx_description
1 polymer ?
#
loop_
_entity_poly.entity_id
_entity_poly.type
_entity_poly.pdbx_seq_one_letter_code
_entity_poly.pdbx_strand_id
1 'polypeptide(L)'
;MAEISSLSSLLKRLEAATTKLEDLAMAGTSSSNVSSSLTGSSGAHAPQGQLSQLAETAPASSQQDATHPHVEGFDELLNGPAKVYLDLSKTIGDVVEEQANYVSSLLAAQRDMVLVATLSQKPPLTSDVFRQLLEPTQKELTKVIEVREKNRSNPLATHLTVVAEGIPSLGWVTIEPKPAPFVGEMKDSAQFYANRVVKDWKEKDQNHVLWVRAYMNLLNELQNYVRKFHTTGLVWNPKGTPLDSNSLKRASATPVDAPAAAAPAPATSAGGPPPPPPPPPPPMLDAPAPIKKAATDTDMTAVFAQLNQGEAITSGLRKVDKSKMTHKNPELRASGMVTSSPGKPGSPKRAGPGAPPKPASLTLKKPPKLALEGNKWVVENFENNNEVILDQVELNQSVYIYGCKNSTIQIKSKVTTIAMDSCTKTGLCVDSLISSLDLVNSKSVQVQILGRAPTVSLDKVDSCMVYLSKECLDVEILTSKCSAVNILTPEATEDGADDFIERPIPEQFLTKIVDGKVITTAVEHSG
;
A
#
# COMPACT_ATOMS: atom_id res chain seq x y z
N MET A 1 30.50 -10.04 -52.53
CA MET A 1 31.68 -10.27 -51.65
C MET A 1 31.95 -9.14 -50.64
N ALA A 2 31.30 -7.97 -50.72
CA ALA A 2 31.54 -6.86 -49.79
C ALA A 2 30.89 -7.01 -48.40
N GLU A 3 29.73 -7.69 -48.30
CA GLU A 3 28.99 -7.81 -47.03
C GLU A 3 29.63 -8.75 -45.99
N ILE A 4 30.37 -9.78 -46.43
CA ILE A 4 31.03 -10.74 -45.51
C ILE A 4 32.22 -10.08 -44.79
N SER A 5 32.86 -9.09 -45.41
CA SER A 5 33.91 -8.29 -44.76
C SER A 5 33.37 -7.36 -43.67
N SER A 6 32.10 -6.93 -43.82
CA SER A 6 31.41 -6.08 -42.83
C SER A 6 31.06 -6.88 -41.57
N LEU A 7 30.53 -8.09 -41.74
CA LEU A 7 30.12 -8.95 -40.63
C LEU A 7 31.31 -9.46 -39.81
N SER A 8 32.40 -9.83 -40.46
CA SER A 8 33.65 -10.25 -39.77
C SER A 8 34.34 -9.09 -39.05
N SER A 9 34.21 -7.87 -39.57
CA SER A 9 34.66 -6.65 -38.88
C SER A 9 33.79 -6.31 -37.66
N LEU A 10 32.48 -6.51 -37.77
CA LEU A 10 31.52 -6.36 -36.67
C LEU A 10 31.74 -7.39 -35.55
N LEU A 11 31.97 -8.65 -35.90
CA LEU A 11 32.28 -9.71 -34.94
C LEU A 11 33.59 -9.45 -34.19
N LYS A 12 34.66 -9.05 -34.88
CA LYS A 12 35.93 -8.68 -34.23
C LYS A 12 35.80 -7.45 -33.32
N ARG A 13 34.92 -6.50 -33.66
CA ARG A 13 34.63 -5.34 -32.81
C ARG A 13 33.80 -5.71 -31.59
N LEU A 14 32.87 -6.65 -31.72
CA LEU A 14 32.07 -7.19 -30.63
C LEU A 14 32.94 -7.99 -29.66
N GLU A 15 33.77 -8.90 -30.16
CA GLU A 15 34.71 -9.66 -29.32
C GLU A 15 35.69 -8.73 -28.59
N ALA A 16 36.25 -7.73 -29.27
CA ALA A 16 37.13 -6.74 -28.64
C ALA A 16 36.41 -5.84 -27.61
N ALA A 17 35.10 -5.60 -27.77
CA ALA A 17 34.30 -4.86 -26.81
C ALA A 17 33.99 -5.70 -25.57
N THR A 18 33.70 -7.00 -25.75
CA THR A 18 33.44 -7.95 -24.66
C THR A 18 34.71 -8.17 -23.84
N THR A 19 35.87 -8.39 -24.47
CA THR A 19 37.15 -8.52 -23.74
C THR A 19 37.51 -7.27 -22.95
N LYS A 20 37.23 -6.06 -23.49
CA LYS A 20 37.42 -4.80 -22.74
C LYS A 20 36.46 -4.65 -21.57
N LEU A 21 35.23 -5.16 -21.68
CA LEU A 21 34.25 -5.16 -20.60
C LEU A 21 34.61 -6.16 -19.49
N GLU A 22 35.19 -7.30 -19.87
CA GLU A 22 35.71 -8.30 -18.94
C GLU A 22 36.97 -7.80 -18.21
N ASP A 23 37.88 -7.11 -18.90
CA ASP A 23 39.04 -6.45 -18.28
C ASP A 23 38.63 -5.32 -17.32
N LEU A 24 37.58 -4.55 -17.65
CA LEU A 24 37.01 -3.52 -16.77
C LEU A 24 36.27 -4.11 -15.55
N ALA A 25 35.69 -5.30 -15.69
CA ALA A 25 35.02 -5.99 -14.60
C ALA A 25 36.02 -6.68 -13.63
N MET A 26 37.18 -7.11 -14.14
CA MET A 26 38.24 -7.72 -13.33
C MET A 26 39.17 -6.67 -12.68
N ALA A 27 39.32 -5.49 -13.29
CA ALA A 27 40.06 -4.37 -12.72
C ALA A 27 39.15 -3.49 -11.83
N GLY A 28 38.72 -4.03 -10.69
CA GLY A 28 38.01 -3.24 -9.67
C GLY A 28 38.84 -2.05 -9.18
N THR A 29 38.57 -0.85 -9.70
CA THR A 29 39.00 0.43 -9.12
C THR A 29 38.03 1.57 -9.47
N SER A 30 37.85 2.46 -8.52
CA SER A 30 36.87 3.54 -8.45
C SER A 30 36.96 4.56 -9.59
N SER A 31 35.80 5.06 -10.01
CA SER A 31 35.64 6.12 -11.01
C SER A 31 36.18 7.47 -10.53
N SER A 32 37.36 7.84 -11.01
CA SER A 32 37.70 9.23 -11.32
C SER A 32 38.66 9.25 -12.49
N ASN A 33 38.26 9.90 -13.59
CA ASN A 33 38.96 10.15 -14.86
C ASN A 33 38.66 9.20 -16.01
N VAL A 34 37.68 9.58 -16.85
CA VAL A 34 37.94 9.81 -18.28
C VAL A 34 36.93 10.81 -18.83
N SER A 35 37.34 12.08 -18.88
CA SER A 35 36.83 13.07 -19.81
C SER A 35 38.05 13.73 -20.46
N SER A 36 38.69 13.00 -21.38
CA SER A 36 39.72 13.56 -22.25
C SER A 36 40.19 12.54 -23.30
N SER A 37 39.58 12.54 -24.50
CA SER A 37 40.33 12.31 -25.74
C SER A 37 39.48 12.57 -26.99
N LEU A 38 39.08 13.83 -27.23
CA LEU A 38 38.85 14.31 -28.59
C LEU A 38 39.37 15.75 -28.69
N THR A 39 40.13 16.01 -29.76
CA THR A 39 40.74 17.27 -30.21
C THR A 39 42.19 17.52 -29.77
N GLY A 40 43.07 17.45 -30.77
CA GLY A 40 44.45 17.90 -30.71
C GLY A 40 44.60 19.33 -31.21
N SER A 41 45.71 19.94 -30.77
CA SER A 41 46.45 21.05 -31.35
C SER A 41 45.78 22.44 -31.44
N SER A 42 46.27 23.40 -30.65
CA SER A 42 47.22 24.47 -31.06
C SER A 42 47.13 25.72 -30.16
N GLY A 43 48.28 26.24 -29.69
CA GLY A 43 48.53 27.69 -29.59
C GLY A 43 48.31 28.43 -28.25
N ALA A 44 49.39 28.53 -27.46
CA ALA A 44 49.92 29.71 -26.74
C ALA A 44 48.99 30.81 -26.15
N HIS A 45 49.05 31.03 -24.82
CA HIS A 45 49.67 32.22 -24.16
C HIS A 45 49.57 32.12 -22.62
N ALA A 46 50.62 32.55 -21.93
CA ALA A 46 50.73 32.76 -20.47
C ALA A 46 50.13 34.15 -20.08
N PRO A 47 50.05 34.61 -18.79
CA PRO A 47 50.73 34.11 -17.58
C PRO A 47 49.91 34.07 -16.26
N GLN A 48 50.63 33.62 -15.22
CA GLN A 48 50.30 33.38 -13.81
C GLN A 48 49.62 34.53 -13.03
N GLY A 49 48.72 34.14 -12.13
CA GLY A 49 48.30 34.89 -10.94
C GLY A 49 47.90 33.91 -9.83
N GLN A 50 48.57 34.01 -8.68
CA GLN A 50 48.42 33.18 -7.47
C GLN A 50 47.04 33.35 -6.82
N LEU A 51 46.48 32.26 -6.25
CA LEU A 51 45.94 32.25 -4.88
C LEU A 51 45.64 30.82 -4.43
N SER A 52 46.31 30.43 -3.36
CA SER A 52 46.22 29.15 -2.67
C SER A 52 44.92 28.99 -1.89
N GLN A 53 44.46 27.73 -1.84
CA GLN A 53 43.87 27.01 -0.70
C GLN A 53 42.96 27.79 0.27
N LEU A 54 41.67 27.45 0.24
CA LEU A 54 40.82 27.27 1.43
C LEU A 54 40.00 25.98 1.22
N ALA A 55 40.64 24.85 1.49
CA ALA A 55 39.93 23.62 1.85
C ALA A 55 39.62 23.72 3.35
N GLU A 56 38.35 23.96 3.67
CA GLU A 56 37.91 24.01 5.06
C GLU A 56 37.93 22.59 5.62
N THR A 57 38.84 22.40 6.57
CA THR A 57 39.08 21.16 7.29
C THR A 57 38.03 21.08 8.39
N ALA A 58 37.05 20.19 8.27
CA ALA A 58 36.22 19.82 9.41
C ALA A 58 36.98 18.75 10.23
N PRO A 59 37.28 19.01 11.51
CA PRO A 59 38.16 18.15 12.30
C PRO A 59 37.40 16.91 12.78
N ALA A 60 38.10 15.78 12.75
CA ALA A 60 37.75 14.62 13.54
C ALA A 60 38.07 14.91 15.01
N SER A 61 37.04 15.06 15.85
CA SER A 61 37.00 14.56 17.24
C SER A 61 35.77 15.07 17.98
N SER A 62 34.82 14.17 18.30
CA SER A 62 34.27 13.94 19.65
C SER A 62 33.00 13.10 19.54
N GLN A 63 33.01 11.94 20.18
CA GLN A 63 31.81 11.14 20.44
C GLN A 63 30.77 12.00 21.18
N GLN A 64 29.65 12.26 20.52
CA GLN A 64 28.36 12.55 21.12
C GLN A 64 27.33 11.73 20.35
N ASP A 65 26.44 11.03 21.07
CA ASP A 65 25.36 10.19 20.56
C ASP A 65 24.41 10.98 19.65
N ALA A 66 24.77 11.16 18.37
CA ALA A 66 23.87 11.65 17.34
C ALA A 66 23.23 10.44 16.66
N THR A 67 22.02 10.11 17.07
CA THR A 67 21.18 9.07 16.47
C THR A 67 20.90 9.39 14.98
N HIS A 68 20.89 8.38 14.11
CA HIS A 68 20.62 8.59 12.68
C HIS A 68 19.19 9.12 12.46
N PRO A 69 18.91 10.06 11.53
CA PRO A 69 17.57 10.67 11.36
C PRO A 69 16.41 9.68 11.15
N HIS A 70 16.71 8.51 10.56
CA HIS A 70 15.74 7.44 10.40
C HIS A 70 15.39 6.79 11.75
N VAL A 71 16.37 6.60 12.63
CA VAL A 71 16.16 6.06 13.97
C VAL A 71 15.42 7.09 14.83
N GLU A 72 15.79 8.37 14.74
CA GLU A 72 15.11 9.47 15.44
C GLU A 72 13.63 9.59 15.02
N GLY A 73 13.34 9.51 13.71
CA GLY A 73 11.97 9.51 13.22
C GLY A 73 11.16 8.30 13.73
N PHE A 74 11.81 7.17 13.97
CA PHE A 74 11.16 6.01 14.59
C PHE A 74 11.01 6.19 16.11
N ASP A 75 11.96 6.85 16.77
CA ASP A 75 11.87 7.22 18.19
C ASP A 75 10.70 8.17 18.46
N GLU A 76 10.41 9.10 17.55
CA GLU A 76 9.21 9.94 17.62
C GLU A 76 7.92 9.10 17.55
N LEU A 77 7.89 8.05 16.73
CA LEU A 77 6.78 7.11 16.63
C LEU A 77 6.57 6.34 17.95
N LEU A 78 7.67 5.87 18.56
CA LEU A 78 7.67 5.14 19.82
C LEU A 78 7.22 6.01 21.00
N ASN A 79 7.81 7.20 21.12
CA ASN A 79 7.58 8.09 22.25
C ASN A 79 6.28 8.89 22.14
N GLY A 80 5.72 9.03 20.94
CA GLY A 80 4.45 9.71 20.68
C GLY A 80 3.28 8.72 20.50
N PRO A 81 2.87 8.42 19.26
CA PRO A 81 1.68 7.61 18.98
C PRO A 81 1.65 6.24 19.67
N ALA A 82 2.78 5.53 19.71
CA ALA A 82 2.84 4.20 20.32
C ALA A 82 2.63 4.29 21.84
N LYS A 83 3.27 5.24 22.51
CA LYS A 83 3.07 5.48 23.94
C LYS A 83 1.60 5.77 24.27
N VAL A 84 0.93 6.64 23.50
CA VAL A 84 -0.49 6.96 23.72
C VAL A 84 -1.36 5.71 23.59
N TYR A 85 -1.10 4.88 22.57
CA TYR A 85 -1.79 3.60 22.41
C TYR A 85 -1.55 2.65 23.59
N LEU A 86 -0.31 2.54 24.09
CA LEU A 86 0.03 1.68 25.22
C LEU A 86 -0.63 2.14 26.52
N ASP A 87 -0.62 3.45 26.80
CA ASP A 87 -1.25 4.01 27.99
C ASP A 87 -2.78 3.76 28.01
N LEU A 88 -3.43 3.90 26.85
CA LEU A 88 -4.86 3.59 26.69
C LEU A 88 -5.14 2.08 26.77
N SER A 89 -4.23 1.24 26.25
CA SER A 89 -4.34 -0.21 26.34
C SER A 89 -4.29 -0.68 27.79
N LYS A 90 -3.38 -0.09 28.58
CA LYS A 90 -3.29 -0.29 30.03
C LYS A 90 -4.50 0.23 30.79
N THR A 91 -5.10 1.32 30.32
CA THR A 91 -6.34 1.86 30.91
C THR A 91 -7.52 0.89 30.71
N ILE A 92 -7.60 0.22 29.56
CA ILE A 92 -8.60 -0.83 29.31
C ILE A 92 -8.25 -2.12 30.08
N GLY A 93 -6.98 -2.50 30.11
CA GLY A 93 -6.48 -3.67 30.83
C GLY A 93 -6.75 -5.01 30.14
N ASP A 94 -6.66 -6.09 30.92
CA ASP A 94 -6.95 -7.48 30.49
C ASP A 94 -6.14 -7.88 29.23
N VAL A 95 -6.76 -8.66 28.33
CA VAL A 95 -6.18 -9.14 27.07
C VAL A 95 -5.75 -8.01 26.13
N VAL A 96 -6.29 -6.79 26.29
CA VAL A 96 -5.92 -5.64 25.45
C VAL A 96 -4.55 -5.10 25.85
N GLU A 97 -4.27 -4.99 27.16
CA GLU A 97 -2.95 -4.64 27.67
C GLU A 97 -1.91 -5.71 27.30
N GLU A 98 -2.26 -7.00 27.46
CA GLU A 98 -1.39 -8.11 27.09
C GLU A 98 -0.96 -8.03 25.62
N GLN A 99 -1.92 -7.87 24.70
CA GLN A 99 -1.63 -7.78 23.27
C GLN A 99 -0.78 -6.54 22.95
N ALA A 100 -1.05 -5.41 23.60
CA ALA A 100 -0.32 -4.17 23.39
C ALA A 100 1.14 -4.26 23.84
N ASN A 101 1.46 -5.04 24.88
CA ASN A 101 2.84 -5.29 25.30
C ASN A 101 3.66 -6.04 24.23
N TYR A 102 3.04 -6.98 23.51
CA TYR A 102 3.69 -7.63 22.37
C TYR A 102 3.85 -6.67 21.19
N VAL A 103 2.88 -5.77 20.93
CA VAL A 103 3.03 -4.71 19.92
C VAL A 103 4.20 -3.77 20.28
N SER A 104 4.36 -3.40 21.55
CA SER A 104 5.50 -2.60 22.03
C SER A 104 6.84 -3.28 21.76
N SER A 105 6.94 -4.56 22.11
CA SER A 105 8.13 -5.39 21.88
C SER A 105 8.46 -5.51 20.39
N LEU A 106 7.42 -5.64 19.55
CA LEU A 106 7.53 -5.70 18.10
C LEU A 106 8.03 -4.38 17.50
N LEU A 107 7.53 -3.24 17.97
CA LEU A 107 8.00 -1.92 17.53
C LEU A 107 9.46 -1.67 17.95
N ALA A 108 9.86 -2.11 19.15
CA ALA A 108 11.24 -2.03 19.60
C ALA A 108 12.18 -2.86 18.70
N ALA A 109 11.82 -4.11 18.39
CA ALA A 109 12.57 -4.94 17.45
C ALA A 109 12.67 -4.31 16.05
N GLN A 110 11.60 -3.67 15.59
CA GLN A 110 11.58 -2.95 14.32
C GLN A 110 12.52 -1.74 14.32
N ARG A 111 12.59 -0.99 15.43
CA ARG A 111 13.54 0.11 15.60
C ARG A 111 14.98 -0.38 15.49
N ASP A 112 15.30 -1.51 16.15
CA ASP A 112 16.63 -2.10 16.10
C ASP A 112 17.00 -2.53 14.67
N MET A 113 16.04 -3.07 13.92
CA MET A 113 16.23 -3.38 12.50
C MET A 113 16.51 -2.13 11.67
N VAL A 114 15.79 -1.02 11.91
CA VAL A 114 16.06 0.27 11.25
C VAL A 114 17.49 0.72 11.57
N LEU A 115 17.90 0.68 12.84
CA LEU A 115 19.27 1.03 13.25
C LEU A 115 20.31 0.17 12.52
N VAL A 116 20.12 -1.15 12.48
CA VAL A 116 21.01 -2.07 11.75
C VAL A 116 21.11 -1.68 10.28
N ALA A 117 20.00 -1.32 9.63
CA ALA A 117 19.98 -0.90 8.24
C ALA A 117 20.78 0.41 8.00
N THR A 118 20.77 1.35 8.96
CA THR A 118 21.57 2.58 8.86
C THR A 118 23.09 2.33 8.95
N LEU A 119 23.49 1.20 9.54
CA LEU A 119 24.91 0.85 9.75
C LEU A 119 25.43 -0.15 8.72
N SER A 120 24.54 -0.82 7.98
CA SER A 120 24.87 -2.02 7.22
C SER A 120 24.48 -1.94 5.75
N GLN A 121 25.18 -2.73 4.93
CA GLN A 121 24.75 -2.99 3.55
C GLN A 121 23.54 -3.91 3.51
N LYS A 122 22.68 -3.74 2.49
CA LYS A 122 21.50 -4.60 2.27
C LYS A 122 21.93 -6.05 2.03
N PRO A 123 21.58 -7.00 2.93
CA PRO A 123 21.82 -8.40 2.66
C PRO A 123 20.83 -8.90 1.59
N PRO A 124 21.17 -9.96 0.82
CA PRO A 124 20.21 -10.62 -0.05
C PRO A 124 18.98 -11.09 0.75
N LEU A 125 17.77 -10.84 0.24
CA LEU A 125 16.51 -11.21 0.91
C LEU A 125 16.40 -12.72 1.18
N THR A 126 17.08 -13.54 0.39
CA THR A 126 17.13 -15.01 0.52
C THR A 126 18.19 -15.51 1.50
N SER A 127 19.02 -14.63 2.06
CA SER A 127 20.12 -15.03 2.96
C SER A 127 19.62 -15.40 4.35
N ASP A 128 20.30 -16.35 4.99
CA ASP A 128 20.04 -16.73 6.39
C ASP A 128 20.23 -15.53 7.35
N VAL A 129 21.14 -14.62 7.02
CA VAL A 129 21.40 -13.38 7.77
C VAL A 129 20.16 -12.48 7.76
N PHE A 130 19.51 -12.29 6.61
CA PHE A 130 18.28 -11.51 6.53
C PHE A 130 17.11 -12.20 7.26
N ARG A 131 17.02 -13.53 7.20
CA ARG A 131 16.05 -14.30 7.97
C ARG A 131 16.25 -14.12 9.48
N GLN A 132 17.49 -14.25 9.97
CA GLN A 132 17.86 -14.04 11.37
C GLN A 132 17.54 -12.62 11.86
N LEU A 133 17.73 -11.61 11.01
CA LEU A 133 17.37 -10.23 11.34
C LEU A 133 15.85 -10.04 11.52
N LEU A 134 15.01 -10.80 10.81
CA LEU A 134 13.56 -10.74 10.92
C LEU A 134 12.98 -11.59 12.06
N GLU A 135 13.73 -12.55 12.61
CA GLU A 135 13.23 -13.48 13.65
C GLU A 135 12.62 -12.77 14.87
N PRO A 136 13.23 -11.72 15.46
CA PRO A 136 12.63 -11.02 16.60
C PRO A 136 11.27 -10.42 16.26
N THR A 137 11.16 -9.80 15.09
CA THR A 137 9.90 -9.22 14.58
C THR A 137 8.85 -10.31 14.35
N GLN A 138 9.21 -11.43 13.70
CA GLN A 138 8.28 -12.53 13.44
C GLN A 138 7.78 -13.21 14.72
N LYS A 139 8.65 -13.35 15.72
CA LYS A 139 8.31 -13.94 17.02
C LYS A 139 7.25 -13.12 17.74
N GLU A 140 7.44 -11.80 17.87
CA GLU A 140 6.46 -10.96 18.57
C GLU A 140 5.18 -10.77 17.75
N LEU A 141 5.25 -10.71 16.42
CA LEU A 141 4.08 -10.72 15.53
C LEU A 141 3.19 -11.94 15.76
N THR A 142 3.79 -13.14 15.84
CA THR A 142 3.07 -14.38 16.12
C THR A 142 2.33 -14.31 17.46
N LYS A 143 2.97 -13.78 18.51
CA LYS A 143 2.32 -13.63 19.82
C LYS A 143 1.13 -12.68 19.79
N VAL A 144 1.22 -11.55 19.06
CA VAL A 144 0.08 -10.62 18.89
C VAL A 144 -1.14 -11.34 18.29
N ILE A 145 -0.91 -12.20 17.30
CA ILE A 145 -1.96 -13.00 16.65
C ILE A 145 -2.48 -14.06 17.62
N GLU A 146 -1.60 -14.79 18.32
CA GLU A 146 -2.00 -15.82 19.28
C GLU A 146 -2.89 -15.30 20.40
N VAL A 147 -2.64 -14.09 20.93
CA VAL A 147 -3.51 -13.48 21.95
C VAL A 147 -4.93 -13.35 21.42
N ARG A 148 -5.10 -12.93 20.16
CA ARG A 148 -6.42 -12.85 19.50
C ARG A 148 -7.05 -14.23 19.32
N GLU A 149 -6.27 -15.24 18.93
CA GLU A 149 -6.75 -16.61 18.71
C GLU A 149 -7.24 -17.29 19.99
N LYS A 150 -6.50 -17.13 21.09
CA LYS A 150 -6.82 -17.74 22.40
C LYS A 150 -8.03 -17.08 23.06
N ASN A 151 -8.35 -15.85 22.69
CA ASN A 151 -9.38 -15.02 23.34
C ASN A 151 -10.59 -14.71 22.45
N ARG A 152 -10.92 -15.58 21.48
CA ARG A 152 -12.05 -15.38 20.54
C ARG A 152 -13.42 -15.20 21.20
N SER A 153 -13.61 -15.71 22.42
CA SER A 153 -14.85 -15.57 23.21
C SER A 153 -14.85 -14.38 24.17
N ASN A 154 -13.72 -13.67 24.32
CA ASN A 154 -13.61 -12.52 25.23
C ASN A 154 -14.48 -11.34 24.70
N PRO A 155 -15.19 -10.58 25.56
CA PRO A 155 -15.95 -9.40 25.14
C PRO A 155 -15.12 -8.35 24.35
N LEU A 156 -13.80 -8.31 24.59
CA LEU A 156 -12.83 -7.45 23.94
C LEU A 156 -12.23 -8.08 22.67
N ALA A 157 -12.69 -9.25 22.20
CA ALA A 157 -12.15 -9.93 21.00
C ALA A 157 -12.15 -9.05 19.73
N THR A 158 -13.09 -8.10 19.63
CA THR A 158 -13.09 -7.14 18.51
C THR A 158 -11.88 -6.20 18.58
N HIS A 159 -11.46 -5.76 19.77
CA HIS A 159 -10.23 -4.97 19.96
C HIS A 159 -9.01 -5.79 19.52
N LEU A 160 -8.96 -7.05 19.94
CA LEU A 160 -7.86 -7.95 19.57
C LEU A 160 -7.76 -8.16 18.05
N THR A 161 -8.92 -8.16 17.38
CA THR A 161 -9.00 -8.26 15.92
C THR A 161 -8.55 -6.96 15.24
N VAL A 162 -8.89 -5.78 15.78
CA VAL A 162 -8.37 -4.49 15.27
C VAL A 162 -6.84 -4.52 15.19
N VAL A 163 -6.19 -4.97 16.26
CA VAL A 163 -4.74 -5.06 16.29
C VAL A 163 -4.22 -6.13 15.34
N ALA A 164 -4.78 -7.35 15.39
CA ALA A 164 -4.35 -8.47 14.56
C ALA A 164 -4.43 -8.21 13.04
N GLU A 165 -5.41 -7.42 12.59
CA GLU A 165 -5.57 -7.06 11.18
C GLU A 165 -4.67 -5.89 10.76
N GLY A 166 -4.27 -5.03 11.71
CA GLY A 166 -3.38 -3.89 11.46
C GLY A 166 -1.90 -4.20 11.63
N ILE A 167 -1.56 -5.17 12.48
CA ILE A 167 -0.17 -5.49 12.84
C ILE A 167 0.70 -5.98 11.67
N PRO A 168 0.18 -6.62 10.60
CA PRO A 168 0.99 -6.95 9.43
C PRO A 168 1.63 -5.74 8.75
N SER A 169 1.17 -4.51 9.04
CA SER A 169 1.82 -3.27 8.61
C SER A 169 3.30 -3.20 8.95
N LEU A 170 3.76 -3.81 10.06
CA LEU A 170 5.18 -3.85 10.42
C LEU A 170 6.02 -4.76 9.51
N GLY A 171 5.39 -5.54 8.64
CA GLY A 171 6.06 -6.25 7.54
C GLY A 171 6.58 -5.34 6.43
N TRP A 172 6.34 -4.02 6.48
CA TRP A 172 6.75 -3.08 5.41
C TRP A 172 8.25 -3.11 5.08
N VAL A 173 9.11 -3.52 6.01
CA VAL A 173 10.57 -3.64 5.82
C VAL A 173 10.97 -4.67 4.77
N THR A 174 10.08 -5.58 4.39
CA THR A 174 10.29 -6.55 3.31
C THR A 174 9.58 -6.15 2.02
N ILE A 175 8.97 -4.97 1.96
CA ILE A 175 8.14 -4.53 0.84
C ILE A 175 8.88 -3.49 0.00
N GLU A 176 9.04 -3.80 -1.28
CA GLU A 176 9.62 -2.92 -2.28
C GLU A 176 8.76 -3.00 -3.56
N PRO A 177 8.57 -1.91 -4.31
CA PRO A 177 9.02 -0.54 -4.06
C PRO A 177 7.98 0.33 -3.33
N LYS A 178 6.89 -0.25 -2.79
CA LYS A 178 5.74 0.51 -2.26
C LYS A 178 5.41 0.16 -0.79
N PRO A 179 6.32 0.34 0.18
CA PRO A 179 6.07 0.00 1.58
C PRO A 179 5.01 0.89 2.26
N ALA A 180 4.96 2.20 1.96
CA ALA A 180 3.94 3.08 2.56
C ALA A 180 2.51 2.79 2.09
N PRO A 181 2.25 2.51 0.79
CA PRO A 181 0.95 2.00 0.36
C PRO A 181 0.54 0.69 1.07
N PHE A 182 1.47 -0.26 1.22
CA PHE A 182 1.22 -1.50 1.96
C PHE A 182 0.79 -1.25 3.43
N VAL A 183 1.46 -0.35 4.15
CA VAL A 183 1.03 0.06 5.50
C VAL A 183 -0.39 0.64 5.50
N GLY A 184 -0.73 1.41 4.45
CA GLY A 184 -2.06 1.97 4.26
C GLY A 184 -3.14 0.89 4.10
N GLU A 185 -2.88 -0.15 3.31
CA GLU A 185 -3.80 -1.27 3.12
C GLU A 185 -4.07 -2.03 4.43
N MET A 186 -3.02 -2.28 5.23
CA MET A 186 -3.16 -2.94 6.54
C MET A 186 -3.92 -2.06 7.54
N LYS A 187 -3.71 -0.73 7.48
CA LYS A 187 -4.51 0.23 8.25
C LYS A 187 -5.99 0.16 7.87
N ASP A 188 -6.30 0.13 6.58
CA ASP A 188 -7.68 0.08 6.09
C ASP A 188 -8.38 -1.24 6.50
N SER A 189 -7.66 -2.36 6.52
CA SER A 189 -8.14 -3.64 7.06
C SER A 189 -8.51 -3.54 8.54
N ALA A 190 -7.65 -2.94 9.36
CA ALA A 190 -7.95 -2.68 10.78
C ALA A 190 -9.14 -1.72 10.97
N GLN A 191 -9.31 -0.74 10.07
CA GLN A 191 -10.36 0.29 10.16
C GLN A 191 -11.77 -0.32 10.16
N PHE A 192 -11.98 -1.43 9.44
CA PHE A 192 -13.26 -2.13 9.43
C PHE A 192 -13.69 -2.56 10.84
N TYR A 193 -12.78 -3.19 11.59
CA TYR A 193 -13.02 -3.63 12.96
C TYR A 193 -13.00 -2.47 13.95
N ALA A 194 -12.18 -1.45 13.70
CA ALA A 194 -12.13 -0.22 14.50
C ALA A 194 -13.50 0.46 14.56
N ASN A 195 -14.19 0.54 13.42
CA ASN A 195 -15.54 1.09 13.33
C ASN A 195 -16.55 0.30 14.18
N ARG A 196 -16.37 -1.02 14.30
CA ARG A 196 -17.20 -1.87 15.14
C ARG A 196 -16.98 -1.60 16.63
N VAL A 197 -15.73 -1.49 17.07
CA VAL A 197 -15.43 -1.10 18.46
C VAL A 197 -16.03 0.27 18.77
N VAL A 198 -15.85 1.26 17.90
CA VAL A 198 -16.45 2.59 18.09
C VAL A 198 -17.97 2.48 18.19
N LYS A 199 -18.62 1.72 17.31
CA LYS A 199 -20.07 1.52 17.36
C LYS A 199 -20.53 0.91 18.69
N ASP A 200 -19.82 -0.11 19.18
CA ASP A 200 -20.24 -0.91 20.33
C ASP A 200 -19.94 -0.23 21.68
N TRP A 201 -19.01 0.73 21.71
CA TRP A 201 -18.50 1.35 22.93
C TRP A 201 -18.69 2.88 23.04
N LYS A 202 -18.99 3.59 21.96
CA LYS A 202 -19.14 5.08 21.96
C LYS A 202 -20.14 5.64 22.97
N GLU A 203 -21.13 4.86 23.39
CA GLU A 203 -22.18 5.26 24.35
C GLU A 203 -21.96 4.61 25.73
N LYS A 204 -20.93 3.77 25.88
CA LYS A 204 -20.65 3.01 27.11
C LYS A 204 -19.41 3.53 27.81
N ASP A 205 -18.29 3.54 27.10
CA ASP A 205 -17.00 3.98 27.63
C ASP A 205 -16.16 4.59 26.51
N GLN A 206 -15.80 5.86 26.72
CA GLN A 206 -15.04 6.66 25.79
C GLN A 206 -13.59 6.20 25.65
N ASN A 207 -13.02 5.50 26.65
CA ASN A 207 -11.65 4.99 26.62
C ASN A 207 -11.42 4.04 25.45
N HIS A 208 -12.40 3.21 25.11
CA HIS A 208 -12.34 2.30 23.96
C HIS A 208 -12.32 3.04 22.63
N VAL A 209 -13.08 4.14 22.52
CA VAL A 209 -13.08 4.98 21.32
C VAL A 209 -11.75 5.71 21.16
N LEU A 210 -11.20 6.23 22.26
CA LEU A 210 -9.88 6.87 22.27
C LEU A 210 -8.78 5.88 21.93
N TRP A 211 -8.83 4.66 22.48
CA TRP A 211 -7.88 3.59 22.21
C TRP A 211 -7.85 3.21 20.72
N VAL A 212 -9.02 3.04 20.10
CA VAL A 212 -9.09 2.75 18.66
C VAL A 212 -8.46 3.88 17.85
N ARG A 213 -8.80 5.14 18.17
CA ARG A 213 -8.23 6.30 17.47
C ARG A 213 -6.71 6.36 17.64
N ALA A 214 -6.19 6.05 18.83
CA ALA A 214 -4.76 6.01 19.10
C ALA A 214 -4.06 4.93 18.27
N TYR A 215 -4.62 3.72 18.19
CA TYR A 215 -4.04 2.65 17.36
C TYR A 215 -4.08 2.99 15.85
N MET A 216 -5.20 3.52 15.36
CA MET A 216 -5.29 3.95 13.95
C MET A 216 -4.32 5.10 13.65
N ASN A 217 -4.08 6.00 14.61
CA ASN A 217 -3.11 7.06 14.49
C ASN A 217 -1.67 6.53 14.49
N LEU A 218 -1.34 5.53 15.30
CA LEU A 218 -0.05 4.85 15.27
C LEU A 218 0.25 4.27 13.88
N LEU A 219 -0.70 3.59 13.26
CA LEU A 219 -0.53 3.07 11.89
C LEU A 219 -0.42 4.18 10.84
N ASN A 220 -1.12 5.30 11.04
CA ASN A 220 -1.01 6.48 10.19
C ASN A 220 0.38 7.12 10.26
N GLU A 221 0.91 7.31 11.46
CA GLU A 221 2.23 7.89 11.67
C GLU A 221 3.35 6.93 11.21
N LEU A 222 3.16 5.61 11.36
CA LEU A 222 4.03 4.63 10.73
C LEU A 222 4.04 4.80 9.20
N GLN A 223 2.88 4.97 8.58
CA GLN A 223 2.78 5.19 7.14
C GLN A 223 3.53 6.47 6.71
N ASN A 224 3.38 7.55 7.49
CA ASN A 224 4.05 8.83 7.23
C ASN A 224 5.57 8.69 7.39
N TYR A 225 6.03 8.02 8.45
CA TYR A 225 7.43 7.68 8.68
C TYR A 225 8.02 6.93 7.48
N VAL A 226 7.37 5.84 7.04
CA VAL A 226 7.80 5.05 5.90
C VAL A 226 7.83 5.88 4.62
N ARG A 227 6.81 6.73 4.39
CA ARG A 227 6.77 7.61 3.22
C ARG A 227 7.95 8.60 3.19
N LYS A 228 8.30 9.14 4.36
CA LYS A 228 9.34 10.17 4.53
C LYS A 228 10.75 9.60 4.44
N PHE A 229 11.03 8.48 5.10
CA PHE A 229 12.38 7.94 5.26
C PHE A 229 12.68 6.70 4.42
N HIS A 230 11.63 5.99 3.97
CA HIS A 230 11.75 4.66 3.37
C HIS A 230 10.86 4.51 2.14
N THR A 231 10.83 5.53 1.28
CA THR A 231 9.85 5.69 0.21
C THR A 231 9.74 4.47 -0.72
N THR A 232 10.87 3.84 -1.06
CA THR A 232 10.93 2.69 -1.98
C THR A 232 11.32 1.37 -1.33
N GLY A 233 11.37 1.32 0.00
CA GLY A 233 11.87 0.18 0.76
C GLY A 233 12.67 0.62 1.98
N LEU A 234 13.01 -0.34 2.84
CA LEU A 234 13.95 -0.09 3.93
C LEU A 234 15.27 0.43 3.35
N VAL A 235 15.75 1.57 3.88
CA VAL A 235 16.94 2.24 3.37
C VAL A 235 18.14 1.67 4.12
N TRP A 236 19.05 1.07 3.35
CA TRP A 236 20.29 0.51 3.83
C TRP A 236 21.45 1.44 3.52
N ASN A 237 22.51 1.38 4.31
CA ASN A 237 23.73 2.14 4.06
C ASN A 237 24.63 1.41 3.05
N PRO A 238 24.80 1.92 1.81
CA PRO A 238 25.63 1.26 0.80
C PRO A 238 27.11 1.19 1.18
N LYS A 239 27.55 2.08 2.08
CA LYS A 239 28.91 2.12 2.65
C LYS A 239 28.99 1.45 4.02
N GLY A 240 27.91 0.82 4.47
CA GLY A 240 27.84 0.13 5.75
C GLY A 240 28.68 -1.13 5.79
N THR A 241 28.77 -1.74 6.97
CA THR A 241 29.42 -3.04 7.13
C THR A 241 28.53 -4.14 6.53
N PRO A 242 29.09 -5.10 5.76
CA PRO A 242 28.35 -6.29 5.38
C PRO A 242 27.87 -7.04 6.63
N LEU A 243 26.60 -7.45 6.63
CA LEU A 243 26.07 -8.26 7.73
C LEU A 243 26.55 -9.71 7.58
N ASP A 244 27.09 -10.24 8.67
CA ASP A 244 27.32 -11.67 8.85
C ASP A 244 26.61 -12.15 10.12
N SER A 245 26.45 -13.47 10.26
CA SER A 245 25.77 -14.07 11.42
C SER A 245 26.48 -13.80 12.76
N ASN A 246 27.77 -13.42 12.76
CA ASN A 246 28.49 -13.04 13.97
C ASN A 246 28.23 -11.57 14.35
N SER A 247 28.03 -10.68 13.37
CA SER A 247 27.67 -9.27 13.54
C SER A 247 26.28 -9.10 14.14
N LEU A 248 25.31 -9.92 13.72
CA LEU A 248 23.95 -9.95 14.29
C LEU A 248 23.93 -10.41 15.75
N LYS A 249 24.77 -11.38 16.11
CA LYS A 249 24.93 -11.86 17.50
C LYS A 249 25.62 -10.84 18.39
N ARG A 250 26.54 -10.04 17.83
CA ARG A 250 27.24 -8.96 18.56
C ARG A 250 26.34 -7.75 18.78
N ALA A 251 25.47 -7.42 17.82
CA ALA A 251 24.49 -6.34 17.93
C ALA A 251 23.34 -6.66 18.91
N SER A 252 23.00 -7.95 19.07
CA SER A 252 22.01 -8.42 20.05
C SER A 252 22.61 -8.70 21.44
N ALA A 253 23.93 -8.67 21.57
CA ALA A 253 24.68 -8.90 22.81
C ALA A 253 25.56 -7.69 23.15
N THR A 254 24.94 -6.58 23.56
CA THR A 254 25.61 -5.60 24.41
C THR A 254 24.67 -5.12 25.51
N PRO A 255 24.95 -5.47 26.78
CA PRO A 255 25.58 -4.55 27.71
C PRO A 255 27.07 -4.39 27.36
N VAL A 256 27.53 -3.15 27.36
CA VAL A 256 28.92 -2.69 27.27
C VAL A 256 29.91 -3.60 28.00
N ASP A 257 30.90 -4.14 27.29
CA ASP A 257 32.29 -4.18 27.76
C ASP A 257 33.24 -4.62 26.64
N ALA A 258 34.22 -3.78 26.31
CA ALA A 258 35.37 -4.16 25.51
C ALA A 258 36.41 -4.84 26.42
N PRO A 259 37.18 -5.84 25.95
CA PRO A 259 38.19 -6.49 26.80
C PRO A 259 39.38 -5.55 26.99
N ALA A 260 39.43 -4.88 28.15
CA ALA A 260 40.61 -4.16 28.59
C ALA A 260 41.69 -5.16 29.03
N ALA A 261 42.87 -5.01 28.44
CA ALA A 261 44.07 -5.73 28.83
C ALA A 261 44.50 -5.39 30.27
N ALA A 262 44.91 -6.44 30.98
CA ALA A 262 45.65 -6.52 32.24
C ALA A 262 45.96 -5.23 33.03
N ALA A 263 45.41 -5.16 34.24
CA ALA A 263 45.89 -4.30 35.32
C ALA A 263 47.24 -4.77 35.89
N PRO A 264 47.98 -3.86 36.56
CA PRO A 264 48.43 -4.17 37.90
C PRO A 264 47.88 -3.19 38.96
N ALA A 265 47.99 -3.67 40.20
CA ALA A 265 47.33 -3.34 41.46
C ALA A 265 47.61 -1.92 42.05
N PRO A 266 46.91 -1.51 43.15
CA PRO A 266 46.42 -0.15 43.37
C PRO A 266 47.26 0.70 44.33
N ALA A 267 47.10 2.02 44.25
CA ALA A 267 47.45 2.95 45.31
C ALA A 267 46.38 4.04 45.51
N THR A 268 46.13 4.30 46.78
CA THR A 268 45.18 5.22 47.41
C THR A 268 45.40 6.70 47.08
N SER A 269 44.33 7.49 46.92
CA SER A 269 44.05 8.75 47.65
C SER A 269 43.08 9.71 46.94
N ALA A 270 42.15 10.24 47.73
CA ALA A 270 41.59 11.61 47.75
C ALA A 270 40.99 12.28 46.48
N GLY A 271 39.72 12.69 46.60
CA GLY A 271 39.20 13.92 45.97
C GLY A 271 38.04 13.73 44.98
N GLY A 272 36.80 13.81 45.45
CA GLY A 272 35.62 13.92 44.58
C GLY A 272 35.31 15.38 44.21
N PRO A 273 34.89 15.68 42.97
CA PRO A 273 34.33 16.99 42.60
C PRO A 273 32.80 17.06 42.80
N PRO A 274 32.23 18.27 42.96
CA PRO A 274 30.88 18.51 43.51
C PRO A 274 29.73 18.42 42.46
N PRO A 275 28.46 18.31 42.91
CA PRO A 275 27.30 18.22 42.01
C PRO A 275 26.92 19.59 41.36
N PRO A 276 26.29 19.58 40.18
CA PRO A 276 25.89 20.79 39.47
C PRO A 276 24.63 21.46 40.08
N PRO A 277 24.48 22.80 39.97
CA PRO A 277 23.38 23.56 40.57
C PRO A 277 22.08 23.53 39.75
N PRO A 278 20.90 23.75 40.38
CA PRO A 278 19.60 23.73 39.73
C PRO A 278 19.28 25.03 38.95
N PRO A 279 18.41 24.97 37.91
CA PRO A 279 18.04 26.13 37.10
C PRO A 279 17.03 27.07 37.79
N PRO A 280 17.06 28.39 37.50
CA PRO A 280 16.18 29.39 38.14
C PRO A 280 14.77 29.47 37.53
N PRO A 281 13.76 29.94 38.30
CA PRO A 281 12.37 30.06 37.85
C PRO A 281 12.12 31.34 37.00
N PRO A 282 11.10 31.33 36.11
CA PRO A 282 10.80 32.45 35.22
C PRO A 282 10.09 33.61 35.95
N PRO A 283 10.32 34.88 35.55
CA PRO A 283 9.73 36.06 36.19
C PRO A 283 8.30 36.34 35.72
N MET A 284 7.48 36.79 36.68
CA MET A 284 6.12 37.32 36.51
C MET A 284 6.18 38.78 36.05
N LEU A 285 5.31 39.20 35.14
CA LEU A 285 4.97 40.61 34.91
C LEU A 285 3.48 40.79 34.58
N ASP A 286 2.93 41.83 35.20
CA ASP A 286 1.54 42.26 35.27
C ASP A 286 0.94 42.79 33.96
N ALA A 287 -0.39 42.79 33.92
CA ALA A 287 -1.24 43.44 32.93
C ALA A 287 -1.18 44.98 32.99
N PRO A 288 -1.55 45.64 31.88
CA PRO A 288 -2.63 46.63 31.96
C PRO A 288 -3.62 46.61 30.77
N ALA A 289 -4.84 47.08 31.02
CA ALA A 289 -5.90 47.39 30.06
C ALA A 289 -5.96 48.91 29.75
N PRO A 290 -6.94 49.46 29.00
CA PRO A 290 -7.41 49.17 27.63
C PRO A 290 -7.37 50.41 26.70
N ILE A 291 -7.36 50.25 25.37
CA ILE A 291 -7.63 51.34 24.40
C ILE A 291 -8.65 50.91 23.33
N LYS A 292 -9.75 51.67 23.21
CA LYS A 292 -10.76 51.71 22.12
C LYS A 292 -10.20 52.57 20.96
N LYS A 293 -10.53 52.50 19.67
CA LYS A 293 -11.53 51.87 18.79
C LYS A 293 -11.08 52.22 17.35
N ALA A 294 -11.28 51.36 16.35
CA ALA A 294 -11.82 51.72 15.02
C ALA A 294 -12.02 50.45 14.18
N ALA A 295 -13.15 50.40 13.49
CA ALA A 295 -13.72 49.23 12.84
C ALA A 295 -13.27 49.11 11.38
N THR A 296 -13.10 47.86 10.91
CA THR A 296 -13.66 47.32 9.66
C THR A 296 -13.50 45.80 9.63
N ASP A 297 -14.50 45.11 9.08
CA ASP A 297 -14.61 43.68 8.78
C ASP A 297 -15.00 42.69 9.89
N THR A 298 -16.29 42.72 10.21
CA THR A 298 -17.03 41.66 10.90
C THR A 298 -17.69 40.72 9.89
N ASP A 299 -17.15 39.50 9.71
CA ASP A 299 -17.96 38.40 9.16
C ASP A 299 -17.57 36.98 9.63
N MET A 300 -16.42 36.76 10.29
CA MET A 300 -16.00 35.39 10.69
C MET A 300 -16.20 35.02 12.17
N THR A 301 -16.45 35.98 13.06
CA THR A 301 -16.68 35.69 14.50
C THR A 301 -18.14 35.33 14.82
N ALA A 302 -19.10 35.73 13.98
CA ALA A 302 -20.51 35.34 14.12
C ALA A 302 -20.71 33.85 13.83
N VAL A 303 -19.89 33.26 12.95
CA VAL A 303 -19.97 31.86 12.53
C VAL A 303 -19.55 30.90 13.65
N PHE A 304 -18.56 31.29 14.46
CA PHE A 304 -18.09 30.46 15.59
C PHE A 304 -19.00 30.56 16.83
N ALA A 305 -19.71 31.67 17.02
CA ALA A 305 -20.72 31.77 18.09
C ALA A 305 -21.99 30.97 17.78
N GLN A 306 -22.30 30.75 16.49
CA GLN A 306 -23.44 29.94 16.05
C GLN A 306 -23.18 28.43 16.16
N LEU A 307 -21.91 28.00 16.18
CA LEU A 307 -21.53 26.59 16.23
C LEU A 307 -21.62 25.98 17.64
N ASN A 308 -21.71 26.79 18.70
CA ASN A 308 -21.72 26.34 20.10
C ASN A 308 -23.12 26.29 20.75
N GLN A 309 -24.21 26.27 19.96
CA GLN A 309 -25.59 26.35 20.49
C GLN A 309 -26.31 25.00 20.72
N GLY A 310 -25.65 23.85 20.58
CA GLY A 310 -26.20 22.54 20.97
C GLY A 310 -27.63 22.25 20.44
N GLU A 311 -28.49 21.65 21.27
CA GLU A 311 -29.85 21.20 20.93
C GLU A 311 -30.82 22.34 20.48
N ALA A 312 -30.46 23.61 20.60
CA ALA A 312 -31.30 24.75 20.24
C ALA A 312 -31.33 25.08 18.72
N ILE A 313 -30.47 24.46 17.90
CA ILE A 313 -30.36 24.72 16.45
C ILE A 313 -31.65 24.43 15.66
N THR A 314 -32.56 23.63 16.21
CA THR A 314 -33.84 23.28 15.55
C THR A 314 -34.88 24.40 15.58
N SER A 315 -34.67 25.46 16.37
CA SER A 315 -35.58 26.60 16.50
C SER A 315 -35.47 27.63 15.36
N GLY A 316 -34.39 27.58 14.56
CA GLY A 316 -34.12 28.50 13.45
C GLY A 316 -34.55 28.03 12.05
N LEU A 317 -35.06 26.80 11.89
CA LEU A 317 -35.54 26.32 10.59
C LEU A 317 -36.92 26.91 10.26
N ARG A 318 -37.08 27.45 9.04
CA ARG A 318 -38.40 27.87 8.52
C ARG A 318 -39.38 26.70 8.63
N LYS A 319 -40.43 26.87 9.43
CA LYS A 319 -41.53 25.90 9.50
C LYS A 319 -42.21 25.79 8.13
N VAL A 320 -42.35 24.56 7.66
CA VAL A 320 -42.97 24.25 6.36
C VAL A 320 -44.43 24.69 6.40
N ASP A 321 -44.82 25.49 5.42
CA ASP A 321 -46.19 25.99 5.29
C ASP A 321 -47.16 24.83 5.03
N LYS A 322 -48.36 24.90 5.61
CA LYS A 322 -49.34 23.80 5.64
C LYS A 322 -49.75 23.32 4.24
N SER A 323 -49.59 24.15 3.21
CA SER A 323 -49.87 23.85 1.82
C SER A 323 -48.88 22.87 1.17
N LYS A 324 -47.70 22.65 1.77
CA LYS A 324 -46.67 21.73 1.27
C LYS A 324 -46.62 20.37 1.98
N MET A 325 -47.56 20.12 2.91
CA MET A 325 -47.69 18.83 3.58
C MET A 325 -48.68 17.94 2.82
N THR A 326 -48.17 16.89 2.17
CA THR A 326 -48.95 15.92 1.36
C THR A 326 -50.04 15.17 2.14
N HIS A 327 -50.02 15.20 3.47
CA HIS A 327 -51.08 14.62 4.30
C HIS A 327 -52.27 15.56 4.56
N LYS A 328 -52.13 16.88 4.30
CA LYS A 328 -53.17 17.89 4.59
C LYS A 328 -53.77 18.56 3.35
N ASN A 329 -53.19 18.35 2.16
CA ASN A 329 -53.72 18.87 0.90
C ASN A 329 -54.12 17.71 -0.04
N PRO A 330 -55.44 17.42 -0.19
CA PRO A 330 -55.94 16.32 -1.01
C PRO A 330 -55.58 16.38 -2.50
N GLU A 331 -55.34 17.57 -3.07
CA GLU A 331 -55.09 17.76 -4.51
C GLU A 331 -53.73 17.20 -4.98
N LEU A 332 -52.74 17.11 -4.08
CA LEU A 332 -51.40 16.57 -4.40
C LEU A 332 -51.34 15.04 -4.51
N ARG A 333 -52.45 14.32 -4.27
CA ARG A 333 -52.52 12.86 -4.41
C ARG A 333 -53.06 12.39 -5.76
N ALA A 334 -53.53 13.29 -6.62
CA ALA A 334 -54.30 12.93 -7.81
C ALA A 334 -53.44 12.53 -9.04
N SER A 335 -52.12 12.75 -9.03
CA SER A 335 -51.25 12.42 -10.17
C SER A 335 -50.45 11.15 -9.91
N GLY A 336 -51.00 10.00 -10.27
CA GLY A 336 -50.28 8.72 -10.21
C GLY A 336 -51.19 7.51 -10.33
N MET A 337 -52.04 7.49 -11.35
CA MET A 337 -52.92 6.37 -11.65
C MET A 337 -52.10 5.23 -12.26
N VAL A 338 -52.08 4.05 -11.61
CA VAL A 338 -51.77 2.78 -12.29
C VAL A 338 -52.84 1.76 -11.89
N THR A 339 -53.47 1.21 -12.91
CA THR A 339 -54.62 0.30 -12.89
C THR A 339 -54.22 -1.14 -12.61
N SER A 340 -55.01 -1.88 -11.83
CA SER A 340 -55.12 -3.35 -11.95
C SER A 340 -56.45 -3.87 -11.41
N SER A 341 -57.16 -4.64 -12.23
CA SER A 341 -58.42 -5.37 -11.97
C SER A 341 -58.19 -6.71 -11.22
N PRO A 342 -59.22 -7.45 -10.75
CA PRO A 342 -59.23 -8.05 -9.41
C PRO A 342 -59.28 -9.60 -9.36
N GLY A 343 -58.81 -10.16 -8.24
CA GLY A 343 -59.04 -11.57 -7.87
C GLY A 343 -58.49 -11.93 -6.47
N LYS A 344 -59.38 -12.30 -5.54
CA LYS A 344 -59.19 -12.71 -4.12
C LYS A 344 -58.75 -14.22 -4.00
N PRO A 345 -58.59 -14.82 -2.79
CA PRO A 345 -57.78 -14.44 -1.61
C PRO A 345 -56.98 -15.65 -1.02
N GLY A 346 -55.94 -15.40 -0.22
CA GLY A 346 -55.33 -16.45 0.61
C GLY A 346 -54.09 -15.99 1.39
N SER A 347 -54.23 -15.80 2.70
CA SER A 347 -53.13 -15.64 3.67
C SER A 347 -53.00 -16.95 4.48
N PRO A 348 -51.85 -17.35 5.09
CA PRO A 348 -50.92 -16.47 5.82
C PRO A 348 -49.42 -16.86 5.86
N LYS A 349 -48.53 -15.86 5.98
CA LYS A 349 -47.37 -15.79 6.91
C LYS A 349 -46.46 -14.61 6.50
N ARG A 350 -46.44 -13.56 7.31
CA ARG A 350 -45.69 -12.33 7.05
C ARG A 350 -44.29 -12.46 7.64
N ALA A 351 -43.32 -12.80 6.80
CA ALA A 351 -41.94 -12.36 7.01
C ALA A 351 -41.92 -10.84 6.81
N GLY A 352 -41.27 -10.10 7.72
CA GLY A 352 -41.15 -8.65 7.61
C GLY A 352 -40.41 -8.26 6.32
N PRO A 353 -40.77 -7.12 5.68
CA PRO A 353 -40.05 -6.66 4.49
C PRO A 353 -38.58 -6.39 4.85
N GLY A 354 -37.66 -7.03 4.12
CA GLY A 354 -36.24 -6.74 4.19
C GLY A 354 -35.98 -5.25 3.96
N ALA A 355 -35.01 -4.71 4.68
CA ALA A 355 -34.57 -3.34 4.52
C ALA A 355 -34.28 -3.04 3.04
N PRO A 356 -34.75 -1.90 2.49
CA PRO A 356 -34.44 -1.54 1.12
C PRO A 356 -32.92 -1.39 0.96
N PRO A 357 -32.34 -1.75 -0.19
CA PRO A 357 -30.92 -1.54 -0.43
C PRO A 357 -30.62 -0.05 -0.28
N LYS A 358 -29.61 0.28 0.53
CA LYS A 358 -29.15 1.65 0.72
C LYS A 358 -28.87 2.29 -0.65
N PRO A 359 -29.33 3.52 -0.91
CA PRO A 359 -29.04 4.21 -2.16
C PRO A 359 -27.53 4.40 -2.33
N ALA A 360 -27.01 4.15 -3.53
CA ALA A 360 -25.60 4.24 -3.92
C ALA A 360 -24.98 5.65 -3.83
N SER A 361 -25.66 6.59 -3.18
CA SER A 361 -25.31 8.02 -3.08
C SER A 361 -24.40 8.36 -1.90
N LEU A 362 -23.92 7.36 -1.13
CA LEU A 362 -23.04 7.59 0.05
C LEU A 362 -21.68 6.87 -0.03
N THR A 363 -21.31 6.32 -1.18
CA THR A 363 -19.91 5.95 -1.45
C THR A 363 -19.18 7.21 -1.92
N LEU A 364 -18.22 7.71 -1.13
CA LEU A 364 -17.24 8.69 -1.63
C LEU A 364 -16.56 8.05 -2.84
N LYS A 365 -16.94 8.47 -4.04
CA LYS A 365 -16.32 8.01 -5.29
C LYS A 365 -14.93 8.62 -5.36
N LYS A 366 -13.89 7.78 -5.37
CA LYS A 366 -12.52 8.22 -5.70
C LYS A 366 -12.53 8.77 -7.13
N PRO A 367 -11.79 9.85 -7.41
CA PRO A 367 -11.76 10.42 -8.77
C PRO A 367 -11.18 9.38 -9.77
N PRO A 368 -11.63 9.42 -11.04
CA PRO A 368 -10.99 8.65 -12.10
C PRO A 368 -9.50 8.96 -12.17
N LYS A 369 -8.69 7.94 -12.37
CA LYS A 369 -7.23 8.06 -12.40
C LYS A 369 -6.67 7.28 -13.57
N LEU A 370 -5.92 7.97 -14.41
CA LEU A 370 -5.07 7.38 -15.44
C LEU A 370 -3.66 7.93 -15.24
N ALA A 371 -2.74 7.12 -14.75
CA ALA A 371 -1.38 7.56 -14.49
C ALA A 371 -0.38 6.41 -14.59
N LEU A 372 0.83 6.70 -15.06
CA LEU A 372 1.96 5.79 -14.95
C LEU A 372 2.59 5.94 -13.56
N GLU A 373 2.58 4.85 -12.78
CA GLU A 373 3.20 4.79 -11.45
C GLU A 373 4.40 3.83 -11.46
N GLY A 374 5.59 4.40 -11.62
CA GLY A 374 6.79 3.59 -11.84
C GLY A 374 6.69 2.89 -13.18
N ASN A 375 6.62 1.55 -13.16
CA ASN A 375 6.53 0.72 -14.36
C ASN A 375 5.12 0.12 -14.59
N LYS A 376 4.10 0.71 -13.94
CA LYS A 376 2.72 0.22 -13.97
C LYS A 376 1.76 1.34 -14.30
N TRP A 377 1.03 1.21 -15.40
CA TRP A 377 -0.12 2.05 -15.68
C TRP A 377 -1.25 1.72 -14.75
N VAL A 378 -1.85 2.74 -14.16
CA VAL A 378 -2.93 2.63 -13.19
C VAL A 378 -4.15 3.32 -13.78
N VAL A 379 -5.20 2.53 -14.05
CA VAL A 379 -6.47 2.93 -14.64
C VAL A 379 -7.57 2.64 -13.62
N GLU A 380 -8.02 3.64 -12.87
CA GLU A 380 -8.93 3.43 -11.75
C GLU A 380 -10.20 4.26 -11.82
N ASN A 381 -11.29 3.70 -11.32
CA ASN A 381 -12.55 4.39 -11.02
C ASN A 381 -13.19 5.12 -12.21
N PHE A 382 -12.89 4.72 -13.44
CA PHE A 382 -13.61 5.22 -14.61
C PHE A 382 -15.04 4.68 -14.59
N GLU A 383 -16.02 5.58 -14.61
CA GLU A 383 -17.44 5.22 -14.68
C GLU A 383 -18.07 5.87 -15.90
N ASN A 384 -18.77 5.09 -16.74
CA ASN A 384 -19.43 5.56 -17.96
C ASN A 384 -18.47 6.22 -18.99
N ASN A 385 -17.24 5.73 -19.11
CA ASN A 385 -16.26 6.27 -20.05
C ASN A 385 -15.78 5.19 -21.04
N ASN A 386 -16.06 5.37 -22.32
CA ASN A 386 -15.70 4.42 -23.38
C ASN A 386 -14.46 4.84 -24.20
N GLU A 387 -13.79 5.92 -23.80
CA GLU A 387 -12.67 6.53 -24.53
C GLU A 387 -11.37 6.51 -23.70
N VAL A 388 -11.22 5.54 -22.80
CA VAL A 388 -9.99 5.39 -22.02
C VAL A 388 -8.95 4.68 -22.88
N ILE A 389 -8.04 5.45 -23.49
CA ILE A 389 -7.02 4.93 -24.41
C ILE A 389 -5.64 5.07 -23.78
N LEU A 390 -4.87 3.97 -23.81
CA LEU A 390 -3.45 3.93 -23.49
C LEU A 390 -2.68 3.61 -24.77
N ASP A 391 -2.03 4.63 -25.32
CA ASP A 391 -1.25 4.57 -26.56
C ASP A 391 0.27 4.53 -26.33
N GLN A 392 0.74 4.98 -25.15
CA GLN A 392 2.17 5.06 -24.80
C GLN A 392 2.59 4.02 -23.75
N VAL A 393 2.10 2.78 -23.84
CA VAL A 393 2.56 1.71 -22.92
C VAL A 393 3.80 1.02 -23.51
N GLU A 394 4.87 0.96 -22.72
CA GLU A 394 6.11 0.29 -23.11
C GLU A 394 6.05 -1.21 -22.84
N LEU A 395 6.86 -1.98 -23.56
CA LEU A 395 6.82 -3.44 -23.59
C LEU A 395 7.10 -4.07 -22.21
N ASN A 396 7.93 -3.42 -21.39
CA ASN A 396 8.27 -3.82 -20.02
C ASN A 396 7.24 -3.35 -18.97
N GLN A 397 6.25 -2.55 -19.35
CA GLN A 397 5.26 -2.00 -18.43
C GLN A 397 4.08 -2.96 -18.24
N SER A 398 3.44 -2.82 -17.09
CA SER A 398 2.22 -3.53 -16.72
C SER A 398 1.05 -2.56 -16.66
N VAL A 399 -0.18 -3.05 -16.84
CA VAL A 399 -1.39 -2.22 -16.68
C VAL A 399 -2.27 -2.81 -15.58
N TYR A 400 -2.67 -1.98 -14.63
CA TYR A 400 -3.61 -2.33 -13.57
C TYR A 400 -4.87 -1.50 -13.73
N ILE A 401 -6.00 -2.19 -13.92
CA ILE A 401 -7.32 -1.61 -14.13
C ILE A 401 -8.17 -1.95 -12.91
N TYR A 402 -8.66 -0.94 -12.19
CA TYR A 402 -9.39 -1.16 -10.93
C TYR A 402 -10.69 -0.38 -10.83
N GLY A 403 -11.77 -1.05 -10.44
CA GLY A 403 -13.01 -0.40 -10.06
C GLY A 403 -13.72 0.34 -11.19
N CYS A 404 -13.37 0.06 -12.45
CA CYS A 404 -14.02 0.65 -13.62
C CYS A 404 -15.44 0.10 -13.79
N LYS A 405 -16.38 0.95 -14.20
CA LYS A 405 -17.78 0.57 -14.41
C LYS A 405 -18.34 1.12 -15.71
N ASN A 406 -19.05 0.29 -16.47
CA ASN A 406 -19.71 0.72 -17.71
C ASN A 406 -18.76 1.50 -18.63
N SER A 407 -17.54 1.00 -18.81
CA SER A 407 -16.42 1.72 -19.43
C SER A 407 -15.67 0.81 -20.39
N THR A 408 -14.95 1.40 -21.33
CA THR A 408 -14.10 0.66 -22.27
C THR A 408 -12.69 1.19 -22.21
N ILE A 409 -11.74 0.30 -21.94
CA ILE A 409 -10.30 0.59 -21.93
C ILE A 409 -9.67 -0.03 -23.17
N GLN A 410 -8.90 0.77 -23.91
CA GLN A 410 -8.13 0.33 -25.07
C GLN A 410 -6.63 0.49 -24.80
N ILE A 411 -5.88 -0.59 -24.92
CA ILE A 411 -4.41 -0.60 -24.81
C ILE A 411 -3.86 -0.94 -26.19
N LYS A 412 -3.36 0.08 -26.88
CA LYS A 412 -2.99 0.01 -28.31
C LYS A 412 -1.55 -0.44 -28.57
N SER A 413 -0.85 -0.90 -27.54
CA SER A 413 0.51 -1.40 -27.65
C SER A 413 0.67 -2.74 -26.93
N LYS A 414 1.74 -3.45 -27.27
CA LYS A 414 2.14 -4.68 -26.59
C LYS A 414 2.63 -4.38 -25.17
N VAL A 415 2.09 -5.09 -24.18
CA VAL A 415 2.41 -4.89 -22.75
C VAL A 415 2.83 -6.20 -22.09
N THR A 416 3.50 -6.12 -20.93
CA THR A 416 3.95 -7.33 -20.23
C THR A 416 2.77 -8.12 -19.67
N THR A 417 1.94 -7.47 -18.86
CA THR A 417 0.79 -8.07 -18.18
C THR A 417 -0.30 -7.03 -17.96
N ILE A 418 -1.55 -7.47 -17.94
CA ILE A 418 -2.71 -6.67 -17.56
C ILE A 418 -3.42 -7.38 -16.42
N ALA A 419 -3.69 -6.64 -15.34
CA ALA A 419 -4.54 -7.09 -14.25
C ALA A 419 -5.77 -6.19 -14.15
N MET A 420 -6.97 -6.77 -14.29
CA MET A 420 -8.25 -6.08 -14.17
C MET A 420 -9.01 -6.58 -12.95
N ASP A 421 -9.24 -5.71 -11.98
CA ASP A 421 -9.80 -6.04 -10.67
C ASP A 421 -11.05 -5.20 -10.37
N SER A 422 -12.09 -5.86 -9.83
CA SER A 422 -13.27 -5.20 -9.30
C SER A 422 -14.01 -4.33 -10.32
N CYS A 423 -13.91 -4.70 -11.59
CA CYS A 423 -14.55 -3.99 -12.70
C CYS A 423 -15.94 -4.56 -13.00
N THR A 424 -16.88 -3.73 -13.45
CA THR A 424 -18.25 -4.16 -13.74
C THR A 424 -18.72 -3.59 -15.08
N LYS A 425 -19.27 -4.40 -15.98
CA LYS A 425 -19.69 -3.92 -17.33
C LYS A 425 -18.55 -3.20 -18.06
N THR A 426 -17.35 -3.75 -17.99
CA THR A 426 -16.15 -3.09 -18.51
C THR A 426 -15.58 -3.87 -19.67
N GLY A 427 -15.33 -3.19 -20.79
CA GLY A 427 -14.66 -3.70 -21.96
C GLY A 427 -13.16 -3.43 -21.89
N LEU A 428 -12.35 -4.41 -22.28
CA LEU A 428 -10.91 -4.28 -22.45
C LEU A 428 -10.54 -4.71 -23.86
N CYS A 429 -9.90 -3.83 -24.63
CA CYS A 429 -9.29 -4.18 -25.91
C CYS A 429 -7.78 -4.02 -25.76
N VAL A 430 -7.03 -5.09 -26.00
CA VAL A 430 -5.57 -5.11 -25.92
C VAL A 430 -4.98 -5.65 -27.21
N ASP A 431 -3.86 -5.07 -27.64
CA ASP A 431 -3.07 -5.58 -28.74
C ASP A 431 -2.45 -6.96 -28.39
N SER A 432 -1.29 -6.99 -27.73
CA SER A 432 -0.60 -8.24 -27.36
C SER A 432 -0.08 -8.21 -25.93
N LEU A 433 0.08 -9.40 -25.36
CA LEU A 433 0.59 -9.64 -24.02
C LEU A 433 1.82 -10.53 -24.07
N ILE A 434 2.83 -10.20 -23.26
CA ILE A 434 4.05 -11.04 -23.15
C ILE A 434 3.83 -12.20 -22.18
N SER A 435 3.05 -11.97 -21.12
CA SER A 435 2.89 -12.91 -20.01
C SER A 435 1.42 -13.29 -19.81
N SER A 436 0.65 -12.47 -19.11
CA SER A 436 -0.69 -12.85 -18.65
C SER A 436 -1.70 -11.71 -18.71
N LEU A 437 -2.95 -12.08 -18.93
CA LEU A 437 -4.12 -11.28 -18.62
C LEU A 437 -4.82 -11.87 -17.41
N ASP A 438 -4.94 -11.10 -16.33
CA ASP A 438 -5.52 -11.54 -15.06
C ASP A 438 -6.80 -10.75 -14.76
N LEU A 439 -7.95 -11.42 -14.70
CA LEU A 439 -9.22 -10.82 -14.31
C LEU A 439 -9.62 -11.32 -12.93
N VAL A 440 -9.82 -10.40 -11.99
CA VAL A 440 -10.11 -10.70 -10.60
C VAL A 440 -11.37 -9.97 -10.15
N ASN A 441 -12.25 -10.67 -9.42
CA ASN A 441 -13.40 -10.06 -8.73
C ASN A 441 -14.30 -9.18 -9.63
N SER A 442 -14.40 -9.51 -10.91
CA SER A 442 -15.04 -8.65 -11.93
C SER A 442 -16.33 -9.26 -12.47
N LYS A 443 -17.24 -8.42 -13.00
CA LYS A 443 -18.58 -8.84 -13.42
C LYS A 443 -19.01 -8.28 -14.77
N SER A 444 -19.62 -9.10 -15.62
CA SER A 444 -20.10 -8.69 -16.94
C SER A 444 -19.01 -7.99 -17.76
N VAL A 445 -17.83 -8.60 -17.82
CA VAL A 445 -16.66 -8.01 -18.49
C VAL A 445 -16.42 -8.65 -19.84
N GLN A 446 -15.94 -7.85 -20.79
CA GLN A 446 -15.62 -8.32 -22.13
C GLN A 446 -14.16 -7.99 -22.42
N VAL A 447 -13.40 -8.95 -22.92
CA VAL A 447 -12.00 -8.75 -23.26
C VAL A 447 -11.76 -9.18 -24.69
N GLN A 448 -11.06 -8.35 -25.46
CA GLN A 448 -10.63 -8.64 -26.82
C GLN A 448 -9.12 -8.55 -26.91
N ILE A 449 -8.49 -9.64 -27.34
CA ILE A 449 -7.05 -9.76 -27.57
C ILE A 449 -6.85 -9.77 -29.08
N LEU A 450 -6.22 -8.72 -29.62
CA LEU A 450 -6.07 -8.54 -31.08
C LEU A 450 -4.88 -9.32 -31.65
N GLY A 451 -3.80 -9.45 -30.87
CA GLY A 451 -2.62 -10.26 -31.17
C GLY A 451 -2.57 -11.47 -30.26
N ARG A 452 -1.44 -11.73 -29.59
CA ARG A 452 -1.21 -12.96 -28.81
C ARG A 452 -1.16 -12.70 -27.29
N ALA A 453 -1.65 -13.66 -26.50
CA ALA A 453 -1.45 -13.76 -25.06
C ALA A 453 -1.15 -15.21 -24.65
N PRO A 454 -0.11 -15.47 -23.85
CA PRO A 454 0.18 -16.84 -23.39
C PRO A 454 -0.86 -17.40 -22.41
N THR A 455 -1.31 -16.57 -21.46
CA THR A 455 -2.18 -17.02 -20.37
C THR A 455 -3.28 -16.02 -20.08
N VAL A 456 -4.50 -16.51 -19.85
CA VAL A 456 -5.64 -15.76 -19.33
C VAL A 456 -6.10 -16.42 -18.03
N SER A 457 -6.00 -15.69 -16.93
CA SER A 457 -6.44 -16.14 -15.61
C SER A 457 -7.71 -15.40 -15.20
N LEU A 458 -8.73 -16.15 -14.82
CA LEU A 458 -10.00 -15.62 -14.35
C LEU A 458 -10.22 -16.12 -12.91
N ASP A 459 -10.21 -15.22 -11.93
CA ASP A 459 -10.50 -15.55 -10.52
C ASP A 459 -11.69 -14.73 -10.01
N LYS A 460 -12.73 -15.43 -9.55
CA LYS A 460 -13.95 -14.82 -9.02
C LYS A 460 -14.62 -13.87 -10.04
N VAL A 461 -14.68 -14.30 -11.29
CA VAL A 461 -15.28 -13.55 -12.40
C VAL A 461 -16.66 -14.12 -12.73
N ASP A 462 -17.66 -13.25 -12.85
CA ASP A 462 -19.04 -13.63 -13.16
C ASP A 462 -19.51 -12.97 -14.46
N SER A 463 -19.89 -13.76 -15.46
CA SER A 463 -20.20 -13.30 -16.82
C SER A 463 -19.01 -12.64 -17.50
N CYS A 464 -18.24 -13.42 -18.26
CA CYS A 464 -17.08 -12.94 -19.01
C CYS A 464 -17.06 -13.49 -20.42
N MET A 465 -16.81 -12.61 -21.40
CA MET A 465 -16.58 -12.98 -22.79
C MET A 465 -15.15 -12.61 -23.17
N VAL A 466 -14.37 -13.60 -23.63
CA VAL A 466 -12.99 -13.40 -24.06
C VAL A 466 -12.90 -13.68 -25.56
N TYR A 467 -12.70 -12.64 -26.35
CA TYR A 467 -12.51 -12.67 -27.80
C TYR A 467 -11.03 -12.86 -28.11
N LEU A 468 -10.70 -13.96 -28.76
CA LEU A 468 -9.35 -14.30 -29.16
C LEU A 468 -9.09 -13.92 -30.61
N SER A 469 -7.86 -13.58 -30.95
CA SER A 469 -7.43 -13.47 -32.34
C SER A 469 -7.06 -14.84 -32.92
N LYS A 470 -6.84 -14.88 -34.25
CA LYS A 470 -6.28 -16.05 -34.94
C LYS A 470 -4.88 -16.43 -34.44
N GLU A 471 -4.16 -15.49 -33.84
CA GLU A 471 -2.79 -15.67 -33.32
C GLU A 471 -2.76 -16.10 -31.84
N CYS A 472 -3.92 -16.19 -31.17
CA CYS A 472 -4.04 -16.45 -29.74
C CYS A 472 -4.79 -17.76 -29.43
N LEU A 473 -4.81 -18.71 -30.36
CA LEU A 473 -5.52 -19.98 -30.19
C LEU A 473 -4.80 -20.98 -29.28
N ASP A 474 -3.51 -20.74 -28.98
CA ASP A 474 -2.67 -21.54 -28.09
C ASP A 474 -2.66 -21.02 -26.63
N VAL A 475 -3.59 -20.12 -26.29
CA VAL A 475 -3.68 -19.52 -24.96
C VAL A 475 -4.10 -20.52 -23.87
N GLU A 476 -3.42 -20.47 -22.73
CA GLU A 476 -3.82 -21.21 -21.54
C GLU A 476 -4.86 -20.42 -20.74
N ILE A 477 -5.99 -21.05 -20.42
CA ILE A 477 -7.08 -20.39 -19.70
C ILE A 477 -7.27 -21.06 -18.35
N LEU A 478 -7.07 -20.29 -17.28
CA LEU A 478 -7.26 -20.74 -15.90
C LEU A 478 -8.52 -20.09 -15.33
N THR A 479 -9.38 -20.89 -14.70
CA THR A 479 -10.60 -20.40 -14.05
C THR A 479 -10.67 -20.85 -12.60
N SER A 480 -11.01 -19.93 -11.71
CA SER A 480 -11.21 -20.17 -10.29
C SER A 480 -12.43 -19.40 -9.80
N LYS A 481 -13.44 -20.11 -9.28
CA LYS A 481 -14.69 -19.51 -8.77
C LYS A 481 -15.38 -18.59 -9.79
N CYS A 482 -15.35 -18.96 -11.07
CA CYS A 482 -15.99 -18.22 -12.14
C CYS A 482 -17.34 -18.82 -12.53
N SER A 483 -18.22 -18.00 -13.10
CA SER A 483 -19.52 -18.39 -13.64
C SER A 483 -19.76 -17.73 -14.99
N ALA A 484 -20.45 -18.42 -15.91
CA ALA A 484 -20.80 -17.91 -17.24
C ALA A 484 -19.61 -17.30 -18.03
N VAL A 485 -18.52 -18.06 -18.15
CA VAL A 485 -17.34 -17.67 -18.94
C VAL A 485 -17.45 -18.28 -20.34
N ASN A 486 -17.32 -17.44 -21.37
CA ASN A 486 -17.33 -17.84 -22.77
C ASN A 486 -16.08 -17.37 -23.48
N ILE A 487 -15.46 -18.28 -24.25
CA ILE A 487 -14.30 -18.00 -25.10
C ILE A 487 -14.79 -17.94 -26.54
N LEU A 488 -14.50 -16.83 -27.21
CA LEU A 488 -14.92 -16.58 -28.57
C LEU A 488 -13.71 -16.73 -29.49
N THR A 489 -13.73 -17.78 -30.31
CA THR A 489 -12.67 -18.09 -31.27
C THR A 489 -13.10 -17.67 -32.67
N PRO A 490 -12.23 -17.02 -33.46
CA PRO A 490 -12.56 -16.59 -34.81
C PRO A 490 -12.64 -17.79 -35.75
N GLU A 491 -13.64 -17.81 -36.62
CA GLU A 491 -13.81 -18.74 -37.73
C GLU A 491 -13.55 -18.02 -39.05
N ALA A 492 -12.84 -18.68 -39.96
CA ALA A 492 -12.58 -18.12 -41.28
C ALA A 492 -13.83 -18.25 -42.15
N THR A 493 -14.53 -17.15 -42.41
CA THR A 493 -15.59 -17.10 -43.43
C THR A 493 -15.00 -16.77 -44.80
N GLU A 494 -15.67 -17.21 -45.87
CA GLU A 494 -15.23 -16.99 -47.26
C GLU A 494 -15.18 -15.49 -47.64
N ASP A 495 -15.90 -14.62 -46.91
CA ASP A 495 -15.99 -13.18 -47.15
C ASP A 495 -14.96 -12.34 -46.37
N GLY A 496 -14.08 -12.98 -45.60
CA GLY A 496 -13.03 -12.30 -44.84
C GLY A 496 -13.52 -11.57 -43.58
N ALA A 497 -14.79 -11.75 -43.19
CA ALA A 497 -15.32 -11.33 -41.90
C ALA A 497 -15.01 -12.39 -40.83
N ASP A 498 -14.46 -11.97 -39.69
CA ASP A 498 -14.22 -12.87 -38.56
C ASP A 498 -15.53 -13.09 -37.80
N ASP A 499 -16.25 -14.16 -38.13
CA ASP A 499 -17.35 -14.65 -37.29
C ASP A 499 -16.75 -15.35 -36.05
N PHE A 500 -17.36 -15.14 -34.90
CA PHE A 500 -16.89 -15.72 -33.63
C PHE A 500 -17.78 -16.87 -33.20
N ILE A 501 -17.17 -18.02 -32.92
CA ILE A 501 -17.83 -19.16 -32.30
C ILE A 501 -17.69 -19.04 -30.78
N GLU A 502 -18.82 -19.05 -30.08
CA GLU A 502 -18.88 -19.05 -28.62
C GLU A 502 -18.60 -20.45 -28.06
N ARG A 503 -17.61 -20.57 -27.18
CA ARG A 503 -17.21 -21.81 -26.52
C ARG A 503 -17.31 -21.63 -25.00
N PRO A 504 -18.35 -22.17 -24.34
CA PRO A 504 -18.51 -22.03 -22.90
C PRO A 504 -17.46 -22.84 -22.14
N ILE A 505 -16.90 -22.27 -21.08
CA ILE A 505 -16.06 -22.99 -20.14
C ILE A 505 -16.96 -23.75 -19.15
N PRO A 506 -16.76 -25.07 -18.95
CA PRO A 506 -17.55 -25.83 -17.98
C PRO A 506 -17.42 -25.27 -16.55
N GLU A 507 -18.58 -25.05 -15.91
CA GLU A 507 -18.66 -24.59 -14.52
C GLU A 507 -19.09 -25.69 -13.54
N GLN A 508 -19.67 -26.79 -14.05
CA GLN A 508 -20.07 -27.94 -13.25
C GLN A 508 -19.08 -29.09 -13.44
N PHE A 509 -18.58 -29.62 -12.33
CA PHE A 509 -17.66 -30.75 -12.31
C PHE A 509 -18.28 -31.92 -11.54
N LEU A 510 -18.27 -33.09 -12.15
CA LEU A 510 -18.66 -34.33 -11.52
C LEU A 510 -17.44 -34.96 -10.87
N THR A 511 -17.49 -35.14 -9.56
CA THR A 511 -16.43 -35.82 -8.81
C THR A 511 -16.94 -37.18 -8.36
N LYS A 512 -16.21 -38.24 -8.70
CA LYS A 512 -16.49 -39.63 -8.31
C LYS A 512 -15.30 -40.21 -7.56
N ILE A 513 -15.59 -41.16 -6.68
CA ILE A 513 -14.57 -42.00 -6.05
C ILE A 513 -14.54 -43.32 -6.82
N VAL A 514 -13.40 -43.63 -7.46
CA VAL A 514 -13.17 -44.87 -8.20
C VAL A 514 -11.91 -45.51 -7.65
N ASP A 515 -12.02 -46.76 -7.18
CA ASP A 515 -10.92 -47.50 -6.55
C ASP A 515 -10.21 -46.72 -5.42
N GLY A 516 -10.98 -45.96 -4.64
CA GLY A 516 -10.47 -45.12 -3.55
C GLY A 516 -9.78 -43.83 -4.01
N LYS A 517 -9.72 -43.55 -5.31
CA LYS A 517 -9.15 -42.31 -5.88
C LYS A 517 -10.26 -41.33 -6.26
N VAL A 518 -9.98 -40.05 -6.06
CA VAL A 518 -10.86 -38.95 -6.47
C VAL A 518 -10.62 -38.65 -7.95
N ILE A 519 -11.65 -38.79 -8.77
CA ILE A 519 -11.63 -38.47 -10.20
C ILE A 519 -12.66 -37.38 -10.45
N THR A 520 -12.22 -36.27 -11.04
CA THR A 520 -13.07 -35.13 -11.37
C THR A 520 -13.09 -34.92 -12.87
N THR A 521 -14.29 -34.81 -13.44
CA THR A 521 -14.52 -34.56 -14.88
C THR A 521 -15.46 -33.37 -15.04
N ALA A 522 -15.21 -32.53 -16.04
CA ALA A 522 -16.17 -31.49 -16.42
C ALA A 522 -17.48 -32.13 -16.90
N VAL A 523 -18.61 -31.53 -16.55
CA VAL A 523 -19.92 -31.93 -17.06
C VAL A 523 -20.18 -31.14 -18.34
N GLU A 524 -20.14 -31.82 -19.47
CA GLU A 524 -20.57 -31.26 -20.75
C GLU A 524 -22.09 -31.17 -20.77
N HIS A 525 -22.61 -29.95 -20.92
CA HIS A 525 -23.99 -29.76 -21.36
C HIS A 525 -23.90 -29.58 -22.87
N SER A 526 -24.30 -30.59 -23.63
CA SER A 526 -24.49 -30.45 -25.08
C SER A 526 -25.60 -29.42 -25.31
N GLY A 527 -25.20 -28.18 -25.57
CA GLY A 527 -26.06 -27.07 -26.01
C GLY A 527 -25.76 -26.74 -27.44
#